data_AF-A0A2E1VLW2-F1
#
_entry.id   AF-A0A2E1VLW2-F1
#
_cell.length_a   1.000
_cell.length_b   1.000
_cell.length_c   1.000
_cell.angle_alpha   90.00
_cell.angle_beta   90.00
_cell.angle_gamma   90.00
#
_symmetry.space_group_name_H-M   'P 1'
#
loop_
_entity.id
_entity.type
_entity.pdbx_description
1 polymer ?
#
loop_
_entity_poly.entity_id
_entity_poly.type
_entity_poly.pdbx_seq_one_letter_code
_entity_poly.pdbx_strand_id
1 'polypeptide(L)'
;MKKYIGMAWPSDGLNDSEYWSYLSSNYELLIIRYPVSGSFKKELLIKEGKIKFVSQFLKNIKLDNLDALILCDFASSVLNGKKYILKSELFFKKKLNVPVLNIVTSSLNFINNHKNKISIVSPYKNNITNTFLELIKDKKIIDKIFNLNFKSEKEINSTKNIIDYKKFKNLNSDLLFIGGGISVRYYKKYLQKKIKNKIYSSPMLLVKDTIKKIK
;
A
#
# COMPACT_ATOMS: atom_id res chain seq x y z
N MET A 1 -12.15 -24.03 -5.30
CA MET A 1 -12.27 -23.67 -3.87
C MET A 1 -11.91 -22.20 -3.72
N LYS A 2 -12.69 -21.42 -2.96
CA LYS A 2 -12.41 -20.00 -2.71
C LYS A 2 -11.19 -19.86 -1.80
N LYS A 3 -10.40 -18.81 -2.01
CA LYS A 3 -9.17 -18.51 -1.25
C LYS A 3 -9.35 -17.23 -0.46
N TYR A 4 -8.93 -17.20 0.80
CA TYR A 4 -9.15 -16.06 1.70
C TYR A 4 -7.85 -15.34 2.04
N ILE A 5 -7.85 -14.03 1.84
CA ILE A 5 -6.73 -13.14 2.14
C ILE A 5 -7.14 -12.24 3.31
N GLY A 6 -6.47 -12.39 4.44
CA GLY A 6 -6.64 -11.49 5.58
C GLY A 6 -6.03 -10.14 5.26
N MET A 7 -6.73 -9.06 5.58
CA MET A 7 -6.28 -7.70 5.33
C MET A 7 -6.24 -6.93 6.65
N ALA A 8 -5.04 -6.80 7.21
CA ALA A 8 -4.81 -5.99 8.41
C ALA A 8 -4.80 -4.52 7.99
N TRP A 9 -5.87 -3.81 8.33
CA TRP A 9 -6.13 -2.49 7.79
C TRP A 9 -6.47 -1.45 8.87
N PRO A 10 -5.86 -0.26 8.86
CA PRO A 10 -6.18 0.81 9.81
C PRO A 10 -7.63 1.31 9.67
N SER A 11 -8.32 1.62 10.77
CA SER A 11 -9.68 2.20 10.76
C SER A 11 -9.67 3.71 10.49
N ASP A 12 -8.90 4.14 9.50
CA ASP A 12 -8.68 5.54 9.14
C ASP A 12 -9.72 6.12 8.16
N GLY A 13 -10.69 5.31 7.76
CA GLY A 13 -11.72 5.70 6.79
C GLY A 13 -11.23 5.68 5.34
N LEU A 14 -10.07 5.06 5.05
CA LEU A 14 -9.60 4.85 3.68
C LEU A 14 -10.30 3.68 2.96
N ASN A 15 -10.17 3.70 1.63
CA ASN A 15 -10.95 2.91 0.70
C ASN A 15 -10.42 1.47 0.47
N ASP A 16 -11.12 0.48 1.00
CA ASP A 16 -10.86 -0.95 0.72
C ASP A 16 -11.13 -1.33 -0.74
N SER A 17 -12.01 -0.59 -1.40
CA SER A 17 -12.56 -0.98 -2.70
C SER A 17 -11.54 -0.90 -3.85
N GLU A 18 -10.39 -0.25 -3.64
CA GLU A 18 -9.24 -0.32 -4.54
C GLU A 18 -8.65 -1.75 -4.53
N TYR A 19 -8.48 -2.37 -3.37
CA TYR A 19 -7.97 -3.74 -3.23
C TYR A 19 -8.92 -4.75 -3.86
N TRP A 20 -10.21 -4.63 -3.56
CA TRP A 20 -11.25 -5.46 -4.16
C TRP A 20 -11.25 -5.41 -5.68
N SER A 21 -10.99 -4.23 -6.28
CA SER A 21 -10.99 -4.08 -7.73
C SER A 21 -9.89 -4.85 -8.47
N TYR A 22 -8.87 -5.34 -7.76
CA TYR A 22 -7.76 -6.11 -8.32
C TYR A 22 -7.82 -7.61 -8.03
N LEU A 23 -8.81 -8.07 -7.26
CA LEU A 23 -8.99 -9.50 -6.97
C LEU A 23 -9.73 -10.19 -8.11
N SER A 24 -9.34 -11.41 -8.43
CA SER A 24 -10.17 -12.31 -9.24
C SER A 24 -11.24 -12.98 -8.37
N SER A 25 -12.31 -13.46 -9.00
CA SER A 25 -13.48 -14.10 -8.36
C SER A 25 -13.17 -15.25 -7.39
N ASN A 26 -12.02 -15.90 -7.55
CA ASN A 26 -11.58 -17.00 -6.69
C ASN A 26 -11.01 -16.56 -5.32
N TYR A 27 -10.82 -15.25 -5.08
CA TYR A 27 -10.26 -14.72 -3.84
C TYR A 27 -11.26 -13.83 -3.10
N GLU A 28 -11.15 -13.78 -1.77
CA GLU A 28 -11.94 -12.93 -0.89
C GLU A 28 -11.04 -12.21 0.12
N LEU A 29 -11.35 -10.95 0.44
CA LEU A 29 -10.69 -10.23 1.53
C LEU A 29 -11.46 -10.39 2.83
N LEU A 30 -10.78 -10.89 3.85
CA LEU A 30 -11.24 -10.85 5.23
C LEU A 30 -10.60 -9.64 5.89
N ILE A 31 -11.34 -8.54 5.98
CA ILE A 31 -10.80 -7.26 6.47
C ILE A 31 -10.80 -7.25 7.99
N ILE A 32 -9.63 -7.07 8.59
CA ILE A 32 -9.47 -6.85 10.02
C ILE A 32 -9.09 -5.39 10.23
N ARG A 33 -10.06 -4.62 10.72
CA ARG A 33 -9.85 -3.23 11.08
C ARG A 33 -9.20 -3.12 12.45
N TYR A 34 -8.19 -2.28 12.59
CA TYR A 34 -7.63 -1.88 13.88
C TYR A 34 -7.74 -0.36 14.07
N PRO A 35 -8.09 0.11 15.28
CA PRO A 35 -8.27 1.51 15.59
C PRO A 35 -6.98 2.30 15.38
N VAL A 36 -7.06 3.42 14.67
CA VAL A 36 -5.97 4.38 14.53
C VAL A 36 -6.49 5.81 14.72
N SER A 37 -5.59 6.73 15.02
CA SER A 37 -5.92 8.15 15.19
C SER A 37 -6.29 8.87 13.90
N GLY A 38 -5.93 8.33 12.74
CA GLY A 38 -6.06 9.00 11.43
C GLY A 38 -5.10 10.17 11.22
N SER A 39 -4.11 10.33 12.11
CA SER A 39 -3.15 11.42 12.14
C SER A 39 -1.83 11.05 11.45
N PHE A 40 -1.26 11.98 10.69
CA PHE A 40 0.09 11.82 10.11
C PHE A 40 1.24 12.27 11.03
N LYS A 41 1.00 12.38 12.34
CA LYS A 41 2.08 12.59 13.32
C LYS A 41 2.96 11.33 13.38
N LYS A 42 4.28 11.51 13.26
CA LYS A 42 5.25 10.43 13.15
C LYS A 42 5.19 9.47 14.33
N GLU A 43 5.09 9.99 15.55
CA GLU A 43 5.08 9.17 16.78
C GLU A 43 3.84 8.27 16.84
N LEU A 44 2.68 8.79 16.43
CA LEU A 44 1.43 8.04 16.38
C LEU A 44 1.49 6.93 15.35
N LEU A 45 1.89 7.25 14.11
CA LEU A 45 2.06 6.26 13.05
C LEU A 45 3.01 5.14 13.50
N ILE A 46 4.17 5.47 14.06
CA ILE A 46 5.13 4.46 14.52
C ILE A 46 4.54 3.54 15.59
N LYS A 47 3.77 4.09 16.53
CA LYS A 47 3.10 3.35 17.61
C LYS A 47 2.00 2.43 17.07
N GLU A 48 1.18 2.93 16.17
CA GLU A 48 0.01 2.24 15.62
C GLU A 48 0.39 1.05 14.72
N GLY A 49 1.50 1.12 13.97
CA GLY A 49 1.98 -0.04 13.18
C GLY A 49 2.87 -1.00 13.95
N LYS A 50 2.97 -0.90 15.29
CA LYS A 50 3.73 -1.89 16.05
C LYS A 50 3.03 -3.25 15.99
N ILE A 51 3.83 -4.32 15.82
CA ILE A 51 3.40 -5.71 15.86
C ILE A 51 2.50 -5.98 17.08
N LYS A 52 2.88 -5.51 18.28
CA LYS A 52 2.08 -5.71 19.50
C LYS A 52 0.67 -5.13 19.37
N PHE A 53 0.55 -3.95 18.78
CA PHE A 53 -0.73 -3.26 18.57
C PHE A 53 -1.58 -4.01 17.54
N VAL A 54 -1.07 -4.20 16.32
CA VAL A 54 -1.78 -4.91 15.25
C VAL A 54 -2.15 -6.34 15.66
N SER A 55 -1.27 -7.02 16.39
CA SER A 55 -1.49 -8.40 16.87
C SER A 55 -2.69 -8.54 17.79
N GLN A 56 -3.12 -7.49 18.50
CA GLN A 56 -4.30 -7.55 19.38
C GLN A 56 -5.57 -7.77 18.57
N PHE A 57 -5.64 -7.18 17.37
CA PHE A 57 -6.83 -7.24 16.50
C PHE A 57 -6.83 -8.49 15.62
N LEU A 58 -5.65 -9.01 15.26
CA LEU A 58 -5.54 -10.25 14.49
C LEU A 58 -5.78 -11.53 15.33
N LYS A 59 -5.98 -11.42 16.66
CA LYS A 59 -6.25 -12.60 17.52
C LYS A 59 -7.57 -13.30 17.20
N ASN A 60 -8.54 -12.57 16.64
CA ASN A 60 -9.90 -13.05 16.45
C ASN A 60 -10.14 -13.65 15.06
N ILE A 61 -9.10 -13.75 14.22
CA ILE A 61 -9.21 -14.39 12.91
C ILE A 61 -9.29 -15.89 13.12
N LYS A 62 -10.36 -16.53 12.65
CA LYS A 62 -10.41 -17.98 12.49
C LYS A 62 -9.35 -18.39 11.47
N LEU A 63 -8.26 -19.00 11.97
CA LEU A 63 -7.04 -19.26 11.21
C LEU A 63 -7.23 -20.32 10.12
N ASP A 64 -8.17 -21.24 10.33
CA ASP A 64 -8.29 -22.47 9.56
C ASP A 64 -8.65 -22.26 8.07
N ASN A 65 -9.09 -21.05 7.71
CA ASN A 65 -9.47 -20.71 6.34
C ASN A 65 -8.58 -19.64 5.69
N LEU A 66 -7.50 -19.21 6.34
CA LEU A 66 -6.66 -18.13 5.81
C LEU A 66 -5.60 -18.69 4.83
N ASP A 67 -5.50 -18.13 3.63
CA ASP A 67 -4.46 -18.49 2.67
C ASP A 67 -3.28 -17.49 2.64
N ALA A 68 -3.50 -16.24 3.07
CA ALA A 68 -2.45 -15.23 3.24
C ALA A 68 -2.90 -14.09 4.15
N LEU A 69 -1.95 -13.28 4.61
CA LEU A 69 -2.20 -11.98 5.27
C LEU A 69 -1.50 -10.85 4.51
N ILE A 70 -2.18 -9.72 4.33
CA ILE A 70 -1.59 -8.48 3.84
C ILE A 70 -1.60 -7.42 4.95
N LEU A 71 -0.47 -6.72 5.11
CA LEU A 71 -0.26 -5.61 6.04
C LEU A 71 -0.22 -4.32 5.24
N CYS A 72 -1.20 -3.44 5.43
CA CYS A 72 -1.46 -2.43 4.42
C CYS A 72 -1.23 -0.97 4.84
N ASP A 73 -0.90 -0.72 6.09
CA ASP A 73 -0.56 0.62 6.56
C ASP A 73 0.81 1.03 6.06
N PHE A 74 0.82 1.74 4.93
CA PHE A 74 2.03 2.14 4.22
C PHE A 74 2.85 3.13 5.04
N ALA A 75 2.23 4.20 5.55
CA ALA A 75 2.93 5.29 6.22
C ALA A 75 3.59 4.79 7.52
N SER A 76 2.86 4.03 8.33
CA SER A 76 3.43 3.44 9.53
C SER A 76 4.55 2.44 9.23
N SER A 77 4.37 1.60 8.22
CA SER A 77 5.38 0.61 7.81
C SER A 77 6.68 1.29 7.38
N VAL A 78 6.59 2.33 6.54
CA VAL A 78 7.74 3.14 6.11
C VAL A 78 8.48 3.75 7.30
N LEU A 79 7.76 4.40 8.22
CA LEU A 79 8.36 5.10 9.36
C LEU A 79 8.99 4.16 10.39
N ASN A 80 8.52 2.91 10.48
CA ASN A 80 9.16 1.89 11.30
C ASN A 80 10.43 1.30 10.65
N GLY A 81 10.62 1.51 9.35
CA GLY A 81 11.84 1.18 8.61
C GLY A 81 11.94 -0.28 8.15
N LYS A 82 12.83 -0.53 7.19
CA LYS A 82 12.97 -1.83 6.48
C LYS A 82 13.17 -3.04 7.39
N LYS A 83 14.03 -2.93 8.41
CA LYS A 83 14.25 -4.02 9.38
C LYS A 83 12.95 -4.40 10.09
N TYR A 84 12.13 -3.41 10.43
CA TYR A 84 10.87 -3.64 11.12
C TYR A 84 9.80 -4.23 10.19
N ILE A 85 9.72 -3.76 8.95
CA ILE A 85 8.83 -4.32 7.93
C ILE A 85 9.04 -5.83 7.81
N LEU A 86 10.28 -6.26 7.56
CA LEU A 86 10.62 -7.69 7.44
C LEU A 86 10.37 -8.47 8.74
N LYS A 87 10.65 -7.85 9.89
CA LYS A 87 10.34 -8.43 11.21
C LYS A 87 8.83 -8.67 11.37
N SER A 88 7.99 -7.74 10.93
CA SER A 88 6.53 -7.85 11.03
C SER A 88 5.97 -8.95 10.13
N GLU A 89 6.43 -9.04 8.88
CA GLU A 89 6.06 -10.13 7.96
C GLU A 89 6.44 -11.49 8.53
N LEU A 90 7.68 -11.64 9.02
CA LEU A 90 8.17 -12.89 9.60
C LEU A 90 7.39 -13.29 10.85
N PHE A 91 7.08 -12.32 11.72
CA PHE A 91 6.32 -12.58 12.95
C PHE A 91 4.93 -13.13 12.63
N PHE A 92 4.17 -12.46 11.76
CA PHE A 92 2.82 -12.90 11.42
C PHE A 92 2.82 -14.18 10.58
N LYS A 93 3.82 -14.36 9.71
CA LYS A 93 4.01 -15.62 8.97
C LYS A 93 4.16 -16.80 9.92
N LYS A 94 5.03 -16.69 10.92
CA LYS A 94 5.23 -17.75 11.93
C LYS A 94 3.97 -17.98 12.77
N LYS A 95 3.28 -16.90 13.14
CA LYS A 95 2.08 -16.96 13.99
C LYS A 95 0.88 -17.60 13.29
N LEU A 96 0.69 -17.33 12.01
CA LEU A 96 -0.49 -17.73 11.25
C LEU A 96 -0.24 -18.90 10.29
N ASN A 97 1.03 -19.28 10.09
CA ASN A 97 1.46 -20.29 9.13
C ASN A 97 0.98 -20.05 7.68
N VAL A 98 0.90 -18.79 7.27
CA VAL A 98 0.53 -18.37 5.91
C VAL A 98 1.52 -17.34 5.37
N PRO A 99 1.64 -17.15 4.04
CA PRO A 99 2.34 -16.02 3.47
C PRO A 99 1.84 -14.69 4.04
N VAL A 100 2.78 -13.80 4.37
CA VAL A 100 2.47 -12.44 4.84
C VAL A 100 3.24 -11.44 4.00
N LEU A 101 2.54 -10.44 3.47
CA LEU A 101 3.13 -9.39 2.65
C LEU A 101 2.79 -8.01 3.19
N ASN A 102 3.78 -7.14 3.29
CA ASN A 102 3.59 -5.74 3.57
C ASN A 102 3.48 -4.94 2.26
N ILE A 103 2.58 -3.95 2.24
CA ILE A 103 2.38 -3.06 1.10
C ILE A 103 3.67 -2.38 0.64
N VAL A 104 4.55 -1.99 1.58
CA VAL A 104 5.83 -1.35 1.28
C VAL A 104 6.77 -2.35 0.63
N THR A 105 6.80 -3.60 1.09
CA THR A 105 7.63 -4.67 0.50
C THR A 105 7.24 -4.90 -0.95
N SER A 106 5.94 -5.04 -1.26
CA SER A 106 5.46 -5.20 -2.63
C SER A 106 5.82 -4.00 -3.52
N SER A 107 5.65 -2.77 -3.02
CA SER A 107 6.03 -1.57 -3.77
C SER A 107 7.54 -1.49 -4.02
N LEU A 108 8.37 -1.82 -3.03
CA LEU A 108 9.82 -1.87 -3.20
C LEU A 108 10.26 -2.98 -4.17
N ASN A 109 9.64 -4.16 -4.10
CA ASN A 109 9.93 -5.26 -5.00
C ASN A 109 9.57 -4.90 -6.45
N PHE A 110 8.44 -4.24 -6.67
CA PHE A 110 8.09 -3.73 -7.98
C PHE A 110 9.16 -2.75 -8.48
N ILE A 111 9.49 -1.71 -7.72
CA ILE A 111 10.48 -0.70 -8.12
C ILE A 111 11.82 -1.36 -8.44
N ASN A 112 12.33 -2.24 -7.57
CA ASN A 112 13.65 -2.85 -7.75
C ASN A 112 13.74 -3.80 -8.95
N ASN A 113 12.61 -4.33 -9.44
CA ASN A 113 12.57 -5.27 -10.57
C ASN A 113 11.98 -4.66 -11.84
N HIS A 114 11.54 -3.40 -11.79
CA HIS A 114 10.95 -2.74 -12.93
C HIS A 114 12.03 -2.26 -13.90
N LYS A 115 11.76 -2.35 -15.19
CA LYS A 115 12.76 -2.01 -16.23
C LYS A 115 12.75 -0.53 -16.61
N ASN A 116 11.58 0.11 -16.55
CA ASN A 116 11.42 1.49 -16.97
C ASN A 116 11.65 2.44 -15.79
N LYS A 117 11.96 3.70 -16.10
CA LYS A 117 11.92 4.79 -15.13
C LYS A 117 10.52 4.91 -14.53
N ILE A 118 10.43 5.27 -13.25
CA ILE A 118 9.19 5.42 -12.48
C ILE A 118 9.10 6.84 -11.92
N SER A 119 7.96 7.49 -12.12
CA SER A 119 7.54 8.65 -11.35
C SER A 119 6.67 8.21 -10.17
N ILE A 120 6.96 8.71 -8.97
CA ILE A 120 6.22 8.40 -7.75
C ILE A 120 5.22 9.52 -7.46
N VAL A 121 3.96 9.15 -7.21
CA VAL A 121 2.94 10.05 -6.67
C VAL A 121 2.66 9.65 -5.22
N SER A 122 2.96 10.55 -4.29
CA SER A 122 2.80 10.32 -2.85
C SER A 122 1.68 11.18 -2.28
N PRO A 123 0.72 10.61 -1.53
CA PRO A 123 -0.25 11.42 -0.79
C PRO A 123 0.38 12.19 0.36
N TYR A 124 1.54 11.75 0.83
CA TYR A 124 2.11 12.17 2.09
C TYR A 124 2.94 13.46 1.97
N LYS A 125 3.26 14.04 3.13
CA LYS A 125 4.29 15.08 3.26
C LYS A 125 5.69 14.53 2.95
N ASN A 126 6.62 15.45 2.66
CA ASN A 126 8.01 15.13 2.30
C ASN A 126 8.70 14.15 3.26
N ASN A 127 8.43 14.22 4.57
CA ASN A 127 9.09 13.35 5.55
C ASN A 127 8.81 11.85 5.29
N ILE A 128 7.54 11.45 5.13
CA ILE A 128 7.17 10.05 4.87
C ILE A 128 7.65 9.63 3.49
N THR A 129 7.48 10.49 2.48
CA THR A 129 7.97 10.20 1.12
C THR A 129 9.49 9.97 1.12
N ASN A 130 10.27 10.84 1.76
CA ASN A 130 11.73 10.73 1.81
C ASN A 130 12.17 9.46 2.52
N THR A 131 11.54 9.12 3.65
CA THR A 131 11.82 7.84 4.33
C THR A 131 11.51 6.64 3.43
N PHE A 132 10.42 6.67 2.64
CA PHE A 132 10.16 5.61 1.66
C PHE A 132 11.24 5.55 0.58
N LEU A 133 11.59 6.72 0.02
CA LEU A 133 12.61 6.81 -1.02
C LEU A 133 13.91 6.22 -0.54
N GLU A 134 14.37 6.51 0.69
CA GLU A 134 15.57 5.94 1.31
C GLU A 134 15.61 4.41 1.25
N LEU A 135 14.46 3.72 1.32
CA LEU A 135 14.38 2.25 1.26
C LEU A 135 14.63 1.65 -0.13
N ILE A 136 14.49 2.44 -1.19
CA ILE A 136 14.69 2.02 -2.58
C ILE A 136 16.18 1.76 -2.83
N LYS A 137 16.55 0.60 -3.40
CA LYS A 137 17.96 0.26 -3.60
C LYS A 137 18.58 1.10 -4.71
N ASP A 138 17.98 1.07 -5.90
CA ASP A 138 18.44 1.85 -7.04
C ASP A 138 17.61 3.13 -7.17
N LYS A 139 18.20 4.27 -6.80
CA LYS A 139 17.55 5.57 -6.95
C LYS A 139 17.49 6.03 -8.40
N LYS A 140 18.34 5.50 -9.29
CA LYS A 140 18.37 5.89 -10.70
C LYS A 140 17.08 5.47 -11.41
N ILE A 141 16.33 4.49 -10.92
CA ILE A 141 15.04 4.16 -11.53
C ILE A 141 13.98 5.24 -11.33
N ILE A 142 14.16 6.14 -10.36
CA ILE A 142 13.20 7.19 -10.06
C ILE A 142 13.44 8.40 -10.98
N ASP A 143 12.39 8.83 -11.67
CA ASP A 143 12.39 9.99 -12.58
C ASP A 143 11.94 11.25 -11.84
N LYS A 144 10.69 11.25 -11.36
CA LYS A 144 10.10 12.39 -10.65
C LYS A 144 9.32 11.95 -9.42
N ILE A 145 9.17 12.87 -8.48
CA ILE A 145 8.39 12.68 -7.26
C ILE A 145 7.35 13.79 -7.17
N PHE A 146 6.09 13.40 -7.01
CA PHE A 146 4.95 14.29 -6.87
C PHE A 146 4.34 14.10 -5.49
N ASN A 147 4.63 15.02 -4.56
CA ASN A 147 4.03 15.02 -3.23
C ASN A 147 2.74 15.85 -3.23
N LEU A 148 1.62 15.21 -2.88
CA LEU A 148 0.31 15.85 -2.78
C LEU A 148 0.13 16.57 -1.44
N ASN A 149 0.96 16.23 -0.43
CA ASN A 149 1.02 16.88 0.88
C ASN A 149 -0.32 16.90 1.65
N PHE A 150 -1.12 15.85 1.54
CA PHE A 150 -2.32 15.71 2.36
C PHE A 150 -1.95 15.63 3.84
N LYS A 151 -2.79 16.23 4.69
CA LYS A 151 -2.53 16.37 6.14
C LYS A 151 -3.18 15.27 6.98
N SER A 152 -4.14 14.55 6.42
CA SER A 152 -4.88 13.49 7.11
C SER A 152 -5.44 12.46 6.14
N GLU A 153 -5.84 11.31 6.66
CA GLU A 153 -6.50 10.25 5.90
C GLU A 153 -7.87 10.70 5.34
N LYS A 154 -8.57 11.58 6.07
CA LYS A 154 -9.81 12.23 5.59
C LYS A 154 -9.58 13.09 4.35
N GLU A 155 -8.44 13.76 4.25
CA GLU A 155 -8.09 14.53 3.04
C GLU A 155 -7.81 13.60 1.86
N ILE A 156 -7.13 12.46 2.08
CA ILE A 156 -6.87 11.48 1.02
C ILE A 156 -8.17 10.94 0.43
N ASN A 157 -9.17 10.67 1.27
CA ASN A 157 -10.46 10.12 0.83
C ASN A 157 -11.49 11.18 0.39
N SER A 158 -11.12 12.45 0.36
CA SER A 158 -12.04 13.53 0.01
C SER A 158 -12.28 13.61 -1.50
N THR A 159 -13.54 13.62 -1.93
CA THR A 159 -13.94 13.88 -3.33
C THR A 159 -13.55 15.29 -3.81
N LYS A 160 -13.25 16.21 -2.90
CA LYS A 160 -12.78 17.56 -3.21
C LYS A 160 -11.30 17.59 -3.61
N ASN A 161 -10.53 16.55 -3.28
CA ASN A 161 -9.10 16.45 -3.56
C ASN A 161 -8.82 15.63 -4.82
N ILE A 162 -9.45 16.04 -5.93
CA ILE A 162 -9.19 15.45 -7.24
C ILE A 162 -7.75 15.80 -7.62
N ILE A 163 -6.92 14.78 -7.77
CA ILE A 163 -5.52 14.95 -8.19
C ILE A 163 -5.52 15.56 -9.60
N ASP A 164 -4.88 16.73 -9.78
CA ASP A 164 -4.74 17.32 -11.10
C ASP A 164 -3.74 16.52 -11.94
N TYR A 165 -4.30 15.63 -12.76
CA TYR A 165 -3.53 14.73 -13.61
C TYR A 165 -2.83 15.42 -14.78
N LYS A 166 -3.12 16.70 -15.07
CA LYS A 166 -2.36 17.45 -16.08
C LYS A 166 -0.88 17.54 -15.71
N LYS A 167 -0.55 17.48 -14.42
CA LYS A 167 0.84 17.44 -13.90
C LYS A 167 1.62 16.22 -14.35
N PHE A 168 0.93 15.17 -14.81
CA PHE A 168 1.53 13.94 -15.31
C PHE A 168 1.52 13.84 -16.83
N LYS A 169 1.01 14.87 -17.53
CA LYS A 169 1.02 14.93 -18.99
C LYS A 169 2.49 14.95 -19.46
N ASN A 170 2.79 14.18 -20.50
CA ASN A 170 4.13 14.08 -21.10
C ASN A 170 5.22 13.46 -20.20
N LEU A 171 4.86 12.59 -19.26
CA LEU A 171 5.86 11.76 -18.58
C LEU A 171 6.40 10.71 -19.54
N ASN A 172 7.73 10.49 -19.51
CA ASN A 172 8.37 9.38 -20.23
C ASN A 172 8.56 8.14 -19.32
N SER A 173 8.18 8.27 -18.04
CA SER A 173 8.26 7.23 -17.00
C SER A 173 6.88 6.63 -16.70
N ASP A 174 6.87 5.40 -16.20
CA ASP A 174 5.66 4.80 -15.63
C ASP A 174 5.28 5.50 -14.33
N LEU A 175 4.00 5.49 -13.94
CA LEU A 175 3.53 6.13 -12.71
C LEU A 175 3.25 5.11 -11.63
N LEU A 176 3.75 5.35 -10.43
CA LEU A 176 3.42 4.60 -9.22
C LEU A 176 2.77 5.50 -8.18
N PHE A 177 1.52 5.22 -7.85
CA PHE A 177 0.84 5.79 -6.69
C PHE A 177 1.21 4.99 -5.44
N ILE A 178 1.89 5.63 -4.50
CA ILE A 178 2.25 5.01 -3.22
C ILE A 178 1.18 5.26 -2.15
N GLY A 179 1.18 4.43 -1.10
CA GLY A 179 0.18 4.50 -0.04
C GLY A 179 -1.02 3.58 -0.25
N GLY A 180 -1.82 3.44 0.81
CA GLY A 180 -3.02 2.59 0.79
C GLY A 180 -4.32 3.30 0.39
N GLY A 181 -4.40 4.63 0.57
CA GLY A 181 -5.65 5.38 0.51
C GLY A 181 -6.01 6.06 -0.81
N ILE A 182 -5.02 6.33 -1.68
CA ILE A 182 -5.33 6.96 -2.98
C ILE A 182 -6.03 5.94 -3.87
N SER A 183 -7.30 6.21 -4.16
CA SER A 183 -8.08 5.41 -5.11
C SER A 183 -7.73 5.81 -6.54
N VAL A 184 -7.02 4.94 -7.24
CA VAL A 184 -6.65 5.15 -8.64
C VAL A 184 -7.70 4.54 -9.58
N ARG A 185 -8.54 3.60 -9.09
CA ARG A 185 -9.50 2.84 -9.92
C ARG A 185 -10.43 3.69 -10.77
N TYR A 186 -11.02 4.74 -10.19
CA TYR A 186 -12.01 5.59 -10.88
C TYR A 186 -11.38 6.40 -12.00
N TYR A 187 -10.10 6.73 -11.83
CA TYR A 187 -9.37 7.57 -12.76
C TYR A 187 -8.51 6.75 -13.71
N LYS A 188 -8.20 5.48 -13.42
CA LYS A 188 -7.38 4.62 -14.30
C LYS A 188 -7.91 4.58 -15.73
N LYS A 189 -9.22 4.40 -15.93
CA LYS A 189 -9.85 4.43 -17.27
C LYS A 189 -9.77 5.82 -17.93
N TYR A 190 -9.91 6.89 -17.16
CA TYR A 190 -9.81 8.28 -17.66
C TYR A 190 -8.35 8.68 -17.99
N LEU A 191 -7.40 8.19 -17.20
CA LEU A 191 -5.97 8.48 -17.31
C LEU A 191 -5.26 7.64 -18.33
N GLN A 192 -5.60 6.36 -18.47
CA GLN A 192 -5.02 5.50 -19.51
C GLN A 192 -5.34 6.02 -20.91
N LYS A 193 -6.42 6.78 -21.09
CA LYS A 193 -6.72 7.48 -22.35
C LYS A 193 -5.87 8.73 -22.58
N LYS A 194 -5.25 9.30 -21.55
CA LYS A 194 -4.55 10.61 -21.59
C LYS A 194 -3.05 10.53 -21.28
N ILE A 195 -2.60 9.47 -20.64
CA ILE A 195 -1.22 9.20 -20.25
C ILE A 195 -0.79 7.95 -21.02
N LYS A 196 0.27 8.07 -21.84
CA LYS A 196 0.79 6.95 -22.65
C LYS A 196 1.44 5.84 -21.80
N ASN A 197 1.77 6.15 -20.55
CA ASN A 197 2.60 5.33 -19.65
C ASN A 197 1.75 4.44 -18.74
N LYS A 198 2.34 3.36 -18.22
CA LYS A 198 1.62 2.42 -17.36
C LYS A 198 1.44 3.04 -15.97
N ILE A 199 0.27 2.79 -15.38
CA ILE A 199 -0.09 3.28 -14.04
C ILE A 199 -0.20 2.11 -13.08
N TYR A 200 0.50 2.23 -11.96
CA TYR A 200 0.54 1.27 -10.87
C TYR A 200 0.11 1.94 -9.57
N SER A 201 -0.38 1.12 -8.63
CA SER A 201 -0.68 1.54 -7.27
C SER A 201 -0.16 0.49 -6.29
N SER A 202 0.24 0.91 -5.09
CA SER A 202 0.68 -0.02 -4.04
C SER A 202 -0.37 -1.10 -3.69
N PRO A 203 -1.69 -0.78 -3.62
CA PRO A 203 -2.75 -1.78 -3.48
C PRO A 203 -2.72 -2.84 -4.60
N MET A 204 -2.59 -2.41 -5.86
CA MET A 204 -2.54 -3.32 -7.01
C MET A 204 -1.35 -4.27 -6.91
N LEU A 205 -0.18 -3.75 -6.54
CA LEU A 205 1.05 -4.53 -6.43
C LEU A 205 0.94 -5.56 -5.29
N LEU A 206 0.43 -5.14 -4.13
CA LEU A 206 0.24 -6.01 -2.98
C LEU A 206 -0.70 -7.18 -3.29
N VAL A 207 -1.87 -6.90 -3.89
CA VAL A 207 -2.85 -7.94 -4.25
C VAL A 207 -2.24 -8.92 -5.26
N LYS A 208 -1.56 -8.42 -6.30
CA LYS A 208 -0.93 -9.27 -7.32
C LYS A 208 0.16 -10.16 -6.75
N ASP A 209 1.03 -9.61 -5.89
CA ASP A 209 2.09 -10.38 -5.25
C ASP A 209 1.53 -11.44 -4.29
N THR A 210 0.46 -11.10 -3.57
CA THR A 210 -0.22 -12.02 -2.65
C THR A 210 -0.84 -13.20 -3.40
N ILE A 211 -1.56 -12.94 -4.49
CA ILE A 211 -2.15 -13.99 -5.34
C ILE A 211 -1.06 -14.93 -5.89
N LYS A 212 0.10 -14.40 -6.29
CA LYS A 212 1.24 -15.21 -6.74
C LYS A 212 1.84 -16.10 -5.64
N LYS A 213 1.68 -15.73 -4.37
CA LYS A 213 2.21 -16.48 -3.22
C LYS A 213 1.27 -17.56 -2.69
N ILE A 214 -0.03 -17.46 -3.01
CA ILE A 214 -1.05 -18.45 -2.64
C ILE A 214 -1.11 -19.61 -3.63
N LYS A 215 -0.74 -19.35 -4.89
CA LYS A 215 -0.60 -20.39 -5.94
C LYS A 215 0.62 -21.26 -5.66
#